data_AF-A0A553KX62-F1
#
_entry.id   AF-A0A553KX62-F1
#
_cell.length_a   1.000
_cell.length_b   1.000
_cell.length_c   1.000
_cell.angle_alpha   90.00
_cell.angle_beta   90.00
_cell.angle_gamma   90.00
#
_symmetry.space_group_name_H-M   'P 1'
#
loop_
_entity.id
_entity.type
_entity.pdbx_description
1 polymer ?
#
loop_
_entity_poly.entity_id
_entity_poly.type
_entity_poly.pdbx_seq_one_letter_code
_entity_poly.pdbx_strand_id
1 'polypeptide(L)'
;MSFLLMLFTIKIIVSIFFVVLPFTQANANVMRKFTTLQGDSNILFHLYATAIVALLVSYGFGAYHAYQQYVLVSSVYVGIVSNGGASAILLMEYFKQGERKSSAQMASPISIIVFGAIFVGCVFSAIWPKMVIAPF
;
A
#
# COMPACT_ATOMS: atom_id res chain seq x y z
N MET A 1 7.27 15.89 -14.09
CA MET A 1 6.47 14.64 -13.89
C MET A 1 5.29 14.99 -13.00
N SER A 2 4.07 14.51 -13.23
CA SER A 2 2.93 14.90 -12.37
C SER A 2 3.00 14.24 -10.99
N PHE A 3 2.36 14.84 -9.97
CA PHE A 3 2.37 14.32 -8.60
C PHE A 3 1.72 12.96 -8.53
N LEU A 4 0.60 12.81 -9.22
CA LEU A 4 -0.14 11.55 -9.25
C LEU A 4 0.68 10.43 -9.88
N LEU A 5 1.42 10.71 -10.96
CA LEU A 5 2.32 9.75 -11.59
C LEU A 5 3.45 9.35 -10.63
N MET A 6 4.04 10.31 -9.92
CA MET A 6 5.08 10.04 -8.91
C MET A 6 4.55 9.17 -7.78
N LEU A 7 3.39 9.52 -7.24
CA LEU A 7 2.74 8.82 -6.14
C LEU A 7 2.48 7.36 -6.49
N PHE A 8 1.87 7.09 -7.64
CA PHE A 8 1.57 5.74 -8.09
C PHE A 8 2.83 4.95 -8.44
N THR A 9 3.83 5.57 -9.06
CA THR A 9 5.10 4.90 -9.37
C THR A 9 5.81 4.45 -8.09
N ILE A 10 5.95 5.33 -7.09
CA ILE A 10 6.55 5.00 -5.80
C ILE A 10 5.75 3.87 -5.13
N LYS A 11 4.42 3.97 -5.11
CA LYS A 11 3.55 2.93 -4.53
C LYS A 11 3.81 1.57 -5.17
N ILE A 12 3.88 1.50 -6.50
CA ILE A 12 4.12 0.26 -7.25
C ILE A 12 5.49 -0.32 -6.88
N ILE A 13 6.56 0.48 -7.00
CA ILE A 13 7.94 0.03 -6.74
C ILE A 13 8.06 -0.49 -5.31
N VAL A 14 7.66 0.32 -4.31
CA VAL A 14 7.75 -0.05 -2.91
C VAL A 14 6.94 -1.32 -2.62
N SER A 15 5.72 -1.44 -3.17
CA SER A 15 4.90 -2.63 -2.92
C SER A 15 5.49 -3.88 -3.57
N ILE A 16 6.11 -3.77 -4.75
CA ILE A 16 6.79 -4.92 -5.38
C ILE A 16 7.92 -5.44 -4.49
N PHE A 17 8.82 -4.55 -4.07
CA PHE A 17 10.03 -4.95 -3.33
C PHE A 17 9.75 -5.36 -1.88
N PHE A 18 8.82 -4.70 -1.20
CA PHE A 18 8.60 -4.91 0.23
C PHE A 18 7.39 -5.80 0.55
N VAL A 19 6.53 -6.08 -0.44
CA VAL A 19 5.32 -6.89 -0.21
C VAL A 19 5.25 -8.05 -1.20
N VAL A 20 5.21 -7.80 -2.50
CA VAL A 20 4.98 -8.86 -3.50
C VAL A 20 6.13 -9.86 -3.54
N LEU A 21 7.37 -9.41 -3.67
CA LEU A 21 8.53 -10.32 -3.77
C LEU A 21 8.70 -11.15 -2.48
N PRO A 22 8.69 -10.58 -1.26
CA PRO A 22 8.81 -11.38 -0.05
C PRO A 22 7.67 -12.40 0.10
N PHE A 23 6.42 -11.99 -0.16
CA PHE A 23 5.27 -12.89 0.03
C PHE A 23 5.10 -13.94 -1.07
N THR A 24 5.74 -13.78 -2.23
CA THR A 24 5.74 -14.80 -3.31
C THR A 24 6.93 -15.75 -3.24
N GLN A 25 8.07 -15.30 -2.71
CA GLN A 25 9.32 -16.06 -2.75
C GLN A 25 9.70 -16.67 -1.39
N ALA A 26 9.29 -16.07 -0.28
CA ALA A 26 9.67 -16.57 1.03
C ALA A 26 8.74 -17.70 1.51
N ASN A 27 9.33 -18.70 2.15
CA ASN A 27 8.57 -19.77 2.80
C ASN A 27 7.81 -19.25 4.04
N ALA A 28 6.69 -19.90 4.38
CA ALA A 28 5.83 -19.55 5.51
C ALA A 28 6.62 -19.40 6.83
N ASN A 29 7.66 -20.19 7.06
CA ASN A 29 8.50 -20.10 8.25
C ASN A 29 9.24 -18.76 8.38
N VAL A 30 9.65 -18.16 7.25
CA VAL A 30 10.25 -16.82 7.23
C VAL A 30 9.16 -15.78 7.39
N MET A 31 8.05 -15.92 6.66
CA MET A 31 6.95 -14.95 6.70
C MET A 31 6.27 -14.86 8.08
N ARG A 32 6.17 -15.95 8.84
CA ARG A 32 5.64 -15.94 10.22
C ARG A 32 6.49 -15.08 11.17
N LYS A 33 7.81 -14.95 10.92
CA LYS A 33 8.66 -14.07 11.73
C LYS A 33 8.36 -12.60 11.48
N PHE A 34 7.84 -12.26 10.32
CA PHE A 34 7.59 -10.88 9.90
C PHE A 34 6.11 -10.49 9.79
N THR A 35 5.19 -11.45 9.89
CA THR A 35 3.74 -11.22 9.78
C THR A 35 2.97 -11.89 10.91
N THR A 36 1.82 -11.29 11.26
CA THR A 36 0.85 -11.83 12.22
C THR A 36 -0.08 -12.88 11.60
N LEU A 37 0.14 -13.24 10.34
CA LEU A 37 -0.71 -14.16 9.60
C LEU A 37 -0.54 -15.58 10.15
N GLN A 38 -1.61 -16.08 10.77
CA GLN A 38 -1.73 -17.47 11.21
C GLN A 38 -2.14 -18.34 10.02
N GLY A 39 -1.23 -18.48 9.06
CA GLY A 39 -1.40 -19.35 7.90
C GLY A 39 -0.43 -20.52 7.98
N ASP A 40 -0.96 -21.75 8.06
CA ASP A 40 -0.10 -22.94 8.03
C ASP A 40 0.43 -23.29 6.64
N SER A 41 -0.10 -22.64 5.59
CA SER A 41 0.28 -22.89 4.20
C SER A 41 0.88 -21.67 3.51
N ASN A 42 1.89 -21.90 2.67
CA ASN A 42 2.45 -20.90 1.75
C ASN A 42 1.38 -20.28 0.84
N ILE A 43 0.29 -21.01 0.59
CA ILE A 43 -0.82 -20.60 -0.26
C ILE A 43 -1.42 -19.27 0.19
N LEU A 44 -1.62 -19.04 1.50
CA LEU A 44 -2.22 -17.78 1.98
C LEU A 44 -1.31 -16.57 1.74
N PHE A 45 0.00 -16.73 1.92
CA PHE A 45 0.97 -15.67 1.63
C PHE A 45 1.01 -15.34 0.14
N HIS A 46 1.02 -16.37 -0.71
CA HIS A 46 1.01 -16.20 -2.16
C HIS A 46 -0.29 -15.55 -2.63
N LEU A 47 -1.44 -15.97 -2.10
CA LEU A 47 -2.74 -15.40 -2.43
C LEU A 47 -2.82 -13.92 -2.03
N TYR A 48 -2.30 -13.57 -0.85
CA TYR A 48 -2.18 -12.17 -0.44
C TYR A 48 -1.31 -11.38 -1.43
N ALA A 49 -0.15 -11.93 -1.83
CA ALA A 49 0.70 -11.27 -2.82
C ALA A 49 -0.01 -11.09 -4.18
N THR A 50 -0.76 -12.09 -4.65
CA THR A 50 -1.57 -11.99 -5.86
C THR A 50 -2.63 -10.89 -5.75
N ALA A 51 -3.29 -10.76 -4.60
CA ALA A 51 -4.23 -9.68 -4.35
C ALA A 51 -3.54 -8.30 -4.41
N ILE A 52 -2.33 -8.17 -3.85
CA ILE A 52 -1.54 -6.95 -3.96
C ILE A 52 -1.16 -6.68 -5.42
N VAL A 53 -0.74 -7.68 -6.20
CA VAL A 53 -0.45 -7.52 -7.63
C VAL A 53 -1.67 -7.00 -8.39
N ALA A 54 -2.87 -7.54 -8.12
CA ALA A 54 -4.11 -7.03 -8.74
C ALA A 54 -4.37 -5.55 -8.41
N LEU A 55 -4.07 -5.11 -7.19
CA LEU A 55 -4.11 -3.68 -6.83
C LEU A 55 -3.06 -2.88 -7.61
N LEU A 56 -1.83 -3.39 -7.76
CA LEU A 56 -0.77 -2.74 -8.52
C LEU A 56 -1.10 -2.56 -9.99
N VAL A 57 -1.87 -3.48 -10.59
CA VAL A 57 -2.40 -3.30 -11.96
C VAL A 57 -3.28 -2.06 -12.04
N SER A 58 -4.18 -1.84 -11.06
CA SER A 58 -5.01 -0.62 -11.01
C SER A 58 -4.16 0.65 -10.87
N TYR A 59 -3.11 0.63 -10.05
CA TYR A 59 -2.16 1.75 -9.96
C TYR A 59 -1.37 1.95 -11.25
N GLY A 60 -1.05 0.88 -11.98
CA GLY A 60 -0.39 0.94 -13.29
C GLY A 60 -1.26 1.66 -14.32
N PHE A 61 -2.56 1.33 -14.39
CA PHE A 61 -3.52 2.09 -15.20
C PHE A 61 -3.63 3.55 -14.76
N GLY A 62 -3.67 3.80 -13.45
CA GLY A 62 -3.68 5.14 -12.89
C GLY A 62 -2.45 5.95 -13.30
N ALA A 63 -1.26 5.35 -13.25
CA ALA A 63 0.00 5.96 -13.64
C ALA A 63 0.02 6.26 -15.14
N TYR A 64 -0.44 5.33 -15.98
CA TYR A 64 -0.54 5.54 -17.42
C TYR A 64 -1.46 6.73 -17.78
N HIS A 65 -2.63 6.84 -17.14
CA HIS A 65 -3.50 7.99 -17.36
C HIS A 65 -2.88 9.27 -16.80
N ALA A 66 -2.21 9.20 -15.66
CA ALA A 66 -1.52 10.35 -15.07
C ALA A 66 -0.41 10.88 -15.98
N TYR A 67 0.28 9.99 -16.69
CA TYR A 67 1.25 10.33 -17.73
C TYR A 67 0.58 11.05 -18.91
N GLN A 68 -0.59 10.60 -19.33
CA GLN A 68 -1.41 11.25 -20.37
C GLN A 68 -2.13 12.53 -19.92
N GLN A 69 -1.85 13.03 -18.71
CA GLN A 69 -2.50 14.21 -18.15
C GLN A 69 -4.00 14.02 -17.85
N TYR A 70 -4.42 12.79 -17.52
CA TYR A 70 -5.76 12.46 -17.04
C TYR A 70 -5.74 11.80 -15.67
N VAL A 71 -6.73 12.09 -14.83
CA VAL A 71 -6.91 11.42 -13.54
C VAL A 71 -7.89 10.27 -13.71
N LEU A 72 -7.39 9.04 -13.58
CA LEU A 72 -8.26 7.86 -13.52
C LEU A 72 -8.83 7.72 -12.11
N VAL A 73 -10.08 8.16 -11.96
CA VAL A 73 -10.80 8.25 -10.68
C VAL A 73 -10.85 6.91 -9.94
N SER A 74 -11.03 5.80 -10.66
CA SER A 74 -11.06 4.45 -10.06
C SER A 74 -9.76 4.10 -9.35
N SER A 75 -8.59 4.38 -9.97
CA SER A 75 -7.28 4.15 -9.34
C SER A 75 -7.06 5.03 -8.11
N VAL A 76 -7.60 6.26 -8.11
CA VAL A 76 -7.55 7.15 -6.94
C VAL A 76 -8.36 6.57 -5.79
N TYR A 77 -9.58 6.09 -6.03
CA TYR A 77 -10.40 5.47 -4.99
C TYR A 77 -9.81 4.15 -4.46
N VAL A 78 -9.21 3.33 -5.33
CA VAL A 78 -8.42 2.16 -4.91
C VAL A 78 -7.28 2.62 -3.97
N GLY A 79 -6.61 3.72 -4.31
CA GLY A 79 -5.68 4.44 -3.46
C GLY A 79 -6.21 4.76 -2.06
N ILE A 80 -7.35 5.44 -2.01
CA ILE A 80 -8.00 5.86 -0.77
C ILE A 80 -8.35 4.65 0.10
N VAL A 81 -9.07 3.67 -0.46
CA VAL A 81 -9.57 2.53 0.32
C VAL A 81 -8.41 1.64 0.80
N SER A 82 -7.48 1.29 -0.09
CA SER A 82 -6.41 0.36 0.27
C SER A 82 -5.39 0.96 1.24
N ASN A 83 -4.94 2.20 1.02
CA ASN A 83 -3.95 2.84 1.89
C ASN A 83 -4.59 3.40 3.17
N GLY A 84 -5.81 3.94 3.08
CA GLY A 84 -6.56 4.40 4.24
C GLY A 84 -6.92 3.26 5.17
N GLY A 85 -7.42 2.15 4.62
CA GLY A 85 -7.68 0.92 5.39
C GLY A 85 -6.41 0.37 6.05
N ALA A 86 -5.31 0.27 5.30
CA ALA A 86 -4.03 -0.19 5.84
C ALA A 86 -3.52 0.72 6.97
N SER A 87 -3.53 2.04 6.76
CA SER A 87 -3.09 3.03 7.76
C SER A 87 -3.97 2.97 9.03
N ALA A 88 -5.29 2.87 8.86
CA ALA A 88 -6.23 2.76 9.99
C ALA A 88 -5.98 1.48 10.81
N ILE A 89 -5.84 0.32 10.17
CA ILE A 89 -5.55 -0.95 10.86
C ILE A 89 -4.21 -0.87 11.59
N LEU A 90 -3.15 -0.38 10.94
CA LEU A 90 -1.84 -0.26 11.56
C LEU A 90 -1.84 0.72 12.74
N LEU A 91 -2.58 1.82 12.63
CA LEU A 91 -2.74 2.79 13.72
C LEU A 91 -3.52 2.20 14.90
N MET A 92 -4.60 1.46 14.64
CA MET A 92 -5.35 0.76 15.69
C MET A 92 -4.49 -0.26 16.43
N GLU A 93 -3.70 -1.05 15.69
CA GLU A 93 -2.78 -2.02 16.29
C GLU A 93 -1.67 -1.32 17.09
N TYR A 94 -1.14 -0.20 16.60
CA TYR A 94 -0.16 0.60 17.33
C TYR A 94 -0.70 1.08 18.70
N PHE A 95 -1.95 1.55 18.76
CA PHE A 95 -2.55 1.98 20.02
C PHE A 95 -2.88 0.82 20.98
N LYS A 96 -3.37 -0.32 20.47
CA LYS A 96 -3.61 -1.52 21.30
C LYS A 96 -2.33 -2.08 21.91
N GLN A 97 -1.19 -1.88 21.26
CA GLN A 97 0.12 -2.35 21.74
C GLN A 97 0.60 -1.63 23.00
N GLY A 98 0.10 -0.43 23.32
CA GLY A 98 0.37 0.27 24.58
C GLY A 98 -0.02 -0.54 25.82
N GLU A 99 -0.90 -1.53 25.68
CA GLU A 99 -1.42 -2.36 26.78
C GLU A 99 -0.78 -3.77 26.87
N ARG A 100 -0.09 -4.26 25.84
CA ARG A 100 0.51 -5.61 25.81
C ARG A 100 2.02 -5.58 25.56
N LYS A 101 2.80 -5.76 26.64
CA LYS A 101 4.25 -6.05 26.60
C LYS A 101 4.51 -7.46 26.03
N SER A 102 4.42 -7.67 24.72
CA SER A 102 5.04 -8.85 24.10
C SER A 102 5.54 -8.56 22.69
N SER A 103 6.85 -8.72 22.54
CA SER A 103 7.76 -8.04 21.62
C SER A 103 7.84 -8.59 20.19
N ALA A 104 6.78 -9.14 19.60
CA ALA A 104 6.96 -9.91 18.35
C ALA A 104 6.66 -9.20 17.03
N GLN A 105 5.80 -8.18 16.95
CA GLN A 105 5.51 -7.52 15.67
C GLN A 105 4.91 -6.13 15.87
N MET A 106 5.77 -5.12 15.85
CA MET A 106 5.35 -3.73 15.93
C MET A 106 4.75 -3.31 14.58
N ALA A 107 3.57 -2.68 14.61
CA ALA A 107 3.18 -1.83 13.50
C ALA A 107 4.24 -0.72 13.41
N SER A 108 5.11 -0.77 12.39
CA SER A 108 6.21 0.18 12.33
C SER A 108 5.64 1.57 12.11
N PRO A 109 6.02 2.59 12.91
CA PRO A 109 5.55 3.96 12.70
C PRO A 109 5.79 4.43 11.26
N ILE A 110 6.89 3.97 10.66
CA ILE A 110 7.24 4.21 9.26
C ILE A 110 6.15 3.70 8.31
N SER A 111 5.64 2.47 8.50
CA SER A 111 4.58 1.92 7.64
C SER A 111 3.29 2.75 7.74
N ILE A 112 2.89 3.16 8.95
CA ILE A 112 1.73 4.02 9.17
C ILE A 112 1.87 5.34 8.40
N ILE A 113 3.05 5.97 8.51
CA ILE A 113 3.36 7.23 7.82
C ILE A 113 3.34 7.02 6.31
N VAL A 114 3.95 5.96 5.78
CA VAL A 114 4.01 5.70 4.34
C VAL A 114 2.60 5.47 3.77
N PHE A 115 1.80 4.58 4.37
CA PHE A 115 0.43 4.34 3.91
C PHE A 115 -0.46 5.57 4.11
N GLY A 116 -0.30 6.29 5.23
CA GLY A 116 -1.02 7.53 5.52
C GLY A 116 -0.71 8.63 4.52
N ALA A 117 0.57 8.82 4.15
CA ALA A 117 0.98 9.80 3.15
C ALA A 117 0.40 9.49 1.77
N ILE A 118 0.36 8.22 1.37
CA ILE A 118 -0.24 7.81 0.10
C ILE A 118 -1.76 8.02 0.13
N PHE A 119 -2.42 7.66 1.23
CA PHE A 119 -3.83 7.94 1.44
C PHE A 119 -4.15 9.44 1.29
N VAL A 120 -3.41 10.31 1.98
CA VAL A 120 -3.57 11.76 1.88
C VAL A 120 -3.32 12.25 0.46
N GLY A 121 -2.29 11.74 -0.22
CA GLY A 121 -2.02 12.05 -1.63
C GLY A 121 -3.17 11.66 -2.56
N CYS A 122 -3.81 10.51 -2.34
CA CYS A 122 -4.98 10.09 -3.10
C CYS A 122 -6.22 10.94 -2.79
N VAL A 123 -6.47 11.28 -1.53
CA VAL A 123 -7.57 12.20 -1.14
C VAL A 123 -7.35 13.57 -1.78
N PHE A 124 -6.14 14.10 -1.71
CA PHE A 124 -5.77 15.36 -2.36
C PHE A 124 -6.01 15.29 -3.88
N SER A 125 -5.67 14.17 -4.51
CA SER A 125 -5.89 13.93 -5.94
C SER A 125 -7.38 13.84 -6.31
N ALA A 126 -8.23 13.35 -5.41
CA ALA A 126 -9.67 13.30 -5.62
C ALA A 126 -10.32 14.70 -5.53
N ILE A 127 -9.84 15.54 -4.60
CA ILE A 127 -10.40 16.88 -4.38
C ILE A 127 -9.85 17.89 -5.40
N TRP A 128 -8.57 17.82 -5.74
CA TRP A 128 -7.88 18.75 -6.64
C TRP A 128 -7.22 18.05 -7.84
N PRO A 129 -7.99 17.35 -8.70
CA PRO A 129 -7.44 16.55 -9.81
C PRO A 129 -6.60 17.37 -10.79
N LYS A 130 -6.93 18.65 -11.00
CA LYS A 130 -6.18 19.55 -11.90
C LYS A 130 -4.79 19.91 -11.36
N MET A 131 -4.62 19.99 -10.04
CA MET A 131 -3.33 20.35 -9.44
C MET A 131 -2.35 19.17 -9.45
N VAL A 132 -2.85 17.95 -9.25
CA VAL A 132 -1.99 16.75 -9.15
C VAL A 132 -1.54 16.20 -10.49
N ILE A 133 -2.22 16.60 -11.57
CA ILE A 133 -1.93 16.18 -12.93
C ILE A 133 -0.95 17.11 -13.63
N ALA A 134 -0.88 18.38 -13.20
CA ALA A 134 0.02 19.36 -13.75
C ALA A 134 1.48 18.88 -13.62
N PRO A 135 2.30 19.02 -14.68
CA PRO A 135 3.72 18.74 -14.58
C PRO A 135 4.38 19.78 -13.67
N PHE A 136 5.14 19.29 -12.68
CA PHE A 136 6.21 20.08 -12.06
C PHE A 136 7.48 19.94 -12.90
#